data_AF-A0A8T5ZNF7-F1
#
_entry.id   AF-A0A8T5ZNF7-F1
#
_cell.length_a   1.000
_cell.length_b   1.000
_cell.length_c   1.000
_cell.angle_alpha   90.00
_cell.angle_beta   90.00
_cell.angle_gamma   90.00
#
_symmetry.space_group_name_H-M   'P 1'
#
loop_
_entity.id
_entity.type
_entity.pdbx_description
1 polymer ?
#
loop_
_entity_poly.entity_id
_entity_poly.type
_entity_poly.pdbx_seq_one_letter_code
_entity_poly.pdbx_strand_id
1 'polypeptide(L)'
;AEQLHAAGMLLRQGVQFHWCNPGFASFDDFLGALEQKKRKNIRAERRRVHDAGITFRHVPGAAATDADWRFFHRCYRTTYREHHSSPYLNLEFFRQIGQTMPENLLLVIASRDGNDIASALLVIDMRP
;
A
#
# COMPACT_ATOMS: atom_id res chain seq x y z
N ALA A 1 -14.59 -3.96 22.61
CA ALA A 1 -13.70 -3.21 23.51
C ALA A 1 -13.95 -3.58 24.97
N GLU A 2 -15.19 -3.45 25.46
CA GLU A 2 -15.55 -3.78 26.86
C GLU A 2 -15.21 -5.22 27.27
N GLN A 3 -15.49 -6.20 26.41
CA GLN A 3 -15.18 -7.62 26.68
C GLN A 3 -13.68 -7.89 26.87
N LEU A 4 -12.81 -7.19 26.12
CA LEU A 4 -11.35 -7.35 26.23
C LEU A 4 -10.82 -6.61 27.46
N HIS A 5 -11.42 -5.48 27.82
CA HIS A 5 -11.08 -4.75 29.04
C HIS A 5 -11.43 -5.55 30.30
N ALA A 6 -12.61 -6.17 30.33
CA ALA A 6 -13.03 -7.07 31.41
C ALA A 6 -12.11 -8.29 31.57
N ALA A 7 -11.46 -8.73 30.50
CA ALA A 7 -10.45 -9.79 30.51
C ALA A 7 -9.05 -9.33 30.98
N GLY A 8 -8.91 -8.11 31.50
CA GLY A 8 -7.65 -7.57 32.02
C GLY A 8 -6.69 -7.02 30.97
N MET A 9 -7.13 -6.89 29.71
CA MET A 9 -6.30 -6.31 28.65
C MET A 9 -6.27 -4.78 28.74
N LEU A 10 -5.12 -4.20 28.40
CA LEU A 10 -4.94 -2.75 28.35
C LEU A 10 -5.70 -2.14 27.16
N LEU A 11 -6.46 -1.07 27.43
CA LEU A 11 -7.08 -0.28 26.38
C LEU A 11 -6.01 0.61 25.73
N ARG A 12 -5.79 0.39 24.42
CA ARG A 12 -4.95 1.27 23.61
C ARG A 12 -5.84 2.18 22.76
N GLN A 13 -5.75 3.48 23.01
CA GLN A 13 -6.34 4.49 22.14
C GLN A 13 -5.35 4.86 21.04
N GLY A 14 -5.83 4.99 19.81
CA GLY A 14 -5.03 5.40 18.66
C GLY A 14 -5.82 6.32 17.76
N VAL A 15 -5.15 7.28 17.14
CA VAL A 15 -5.74 8.14 16.11
C VAL A 15 -5.46 7.48 14.76
N GLN A 16 -6.50 7.33 13.95
CA GLN A 16 -6.38 6.92 12.56
C GLN A 16 -6.72 8.09 11.66
N PHE A 17 -5.93 8.28 10.62
CA PHE A 17 -6.23 9.23 9.55
C PHE A 17 -6.82 8.45 8.40
N HIS A 18 -8.05 8.78 8.00
CA HIS A 18 -8.71 8.19 6.85
C HIS A 18 -8.67 9.20 5.71
N TRP A 19 -8.17 8.77 4.56
CA TRP A 19 -8.24 9.58 3.35
C TRP A 19 -9.53 9.25 2.61
N CYS A 20 -10.36 10.26 2.39
CA CYS A 20 -11.57 10.16 1.57
C CYS A 20 -11.40 11.06 0.35
N ASN A 21 -11.84 10.60 -0.83
CA ASN A 21 -11.88 11.44 -2.02
C ASN A 21 -13.08 12.40 -1.93
N PRO A 22 -12.90 13.73 -1.78
CA PRO A 22 -14.01 14.69 -1.70
C PRO A 22 -14.69 14.97 -3.06
N GLY A 23 -14.44 14.15 -4.08
CA GLY A 23 -14.98 14.31 -5.43
C GLY A 23 -13.98 14.77 -6.50
N PHE A 24 -12.67 14.57 -6.28
CA PHE A 24 -11.66 14.79 -7.31
C PHE A 24 -11.90 13.82 -8.49
N ALA A 25 -12.04 14.37 -9.69
CA ALA A 25 -12.25 13.60 -10.92
C ALA A 25 -10.92 13.24 -11.60
N SER A 26 -9.87 13.98 -11.28
CA SER A 26 -8.52 13.76 -11.79
C SER A 26 -7.45 13.89 -10.70
N PHE A 27 -6.27 13.35 -11.00
CA PHE A 27 -5.10 13.57 -10.15
C PHE A 27 -4.70 15.05 -10.09
N ASP A 28 -4.94 15.81 -11.17
CA ASP A 28 -4.67 17.24 -11.18
C ASP A 28 -5.64 18.01 -10.28
N ASP A 29 -6.89 17.58 -10.14
CA ASP A 29 -7.84 18.15 -9.18
C ASP A 29 -7.33 17.96 -7.74
N PHE A 30 -6.88 16.73 -7.42
CA PHE A 30 -6.24 16.43 -6.14
C PHE A 30 -5.02 17.32 -5.89
N LEU A 31 -4.14 17.48 -6.87
CA LEU A 31 -2.98 18.36 -6.76
C LEU A 31 -3.37 19.85 -6.62
N GLY A 32 -4.50 20.25 -7.19
CA GLY A 32 -5.07 21.58 -7.07
C GLY A 32 -5.39 21.96 -5.63
N ALA A 33 -5.83 20.99 -4.82
CA ALA A 33 -6.14 21.18 -3.39
C ALA A 33 -4.89 21.29 -2.49
N LEU A 34 -3.68 21.07 -3.02
CA LEU A 34 -2.43 21.13 -2.26
C LEU A 34 -1.73 22.48 -2.44
N GLU A 35 -0.96 22.86 -1.41
CA GLU A 35 -0.03 23.99 -1.50
C GLU A 35 0.92 23.87 -2.70
N GLN A 36 1.26 25.00 -3.31
CA GLN A 36 2.07 25.05 -4.53
C GLN A 36 3.40 24.27 -4.42
N LYS A 37 4.08 24.34 -3.28
CA LYS A 37 5.33 23.60 -3.03
C LYS A 37 5.10 22.08 -3.06
N LYS A 38 4.07 21.58 -2.37
CA LYS A 38 3.71 20.15 -2.35
C LYS A 38 3.33 19.67 -3.76
N ARG A 39 2.48 20.43 -4.46
CA ARG A 39 2.10 20.14 -5.85
C ARG A 39 3.31 20.04 -6.78
N LYS A 40 4.25 21.00 -6.70
CA LYS A 40 5.47 21.01 -7.53
C LYS A 40 6.36 19.80 -7.24
N ASN A 41 6.53 19.46 -5.96
CA ASN A 41 7.35 18.30 -5.55
C ASN A 41 6.77 16.99 -6.08
N ILE A 42 5.47 16.74 -5.89
CA ILE A 42 4.81 15.52 -6.36
C ILE A 42 4.93 15.39 -7.89
N ARG A 43 4.71 16.47 -8.64
CA ARG A 43 4.88 16.46 -10.10
C ARG A 43 6.31 16.15 -10.51
N ALA A 44 7.30 16.70 -9.82
CA ALA A 44 8.71 16.44 -10.09
C ALA A 44 9.10 15.00 -9.78
N GLU A 45 8.66 14.44 -8.65
CA GLU A 45 8.90 13.04 -8.28
C GLU A 45 8.29 12.07 -9.30
N ARG A 46 7.03 12.29 -9.69
CA ARG A 46 6.37 11.47 -10.72
C ARG A 46 7.09 11.54 -12.06
N ARG A 47 7.58 12.71 -12.45
CA ARG A 47 8.38 12.87 -13.67
C ARG A 47 9.67 12.07 -13.59
N ARG A 48 10.41 12.13 -12.48
CA ARG A 48 11.65 11.34 -12.31
C ARG A 48 11.40 9.83 -12.41
N VAL A 49 10.29 9.35 -11.85
CA VAL A 49 9.90 7.94 -11.94
C VAL A 49 9.63 7.54 -13.39
N HIS A 50 8.87 8.36 -14.11
CA HIS A 50 8.59 8.16 -15.54
C HIS A 50 9.88 8.20 -16.38
N ASP A 51 10.72 9.21 -16.19
CA ASP A 51 11.97 9.38 -16.95
C ASP A 51 12.98 8.26 -16.65
N ALA A 52 12.87 7.61 -15.49
CA ALA A 52 13.63 6.42 -15.13
C ALA A 52 13.08 5.11 -15.75
N GLY A 53 12.05 5.19 -16.60
CA GLY A 53 11.46 4.04 -17.29
C GLY A 53 10.64 3.13 -16.37
N ILE A 54 10.17 3.65 -15.22
CA ILE A 54 9.39 2.85 -14.26
C ILE A 54 7.92 2.89 -14.64
N THR A 55 7.32 1.71 -14.77
CA THR A 55 5.89 1.52 -14.97
C THR A 55 5.26 0.85 -13.76
N PHE A 56 3.92 0.93 -13.65
CA PHE A 56 3.18 0.38 -12.52
C PHE A 56 2.07 -0.53 -12.99
N ARG A 57 1.91 -1.67 -12.33
CA ARG A 57 0.72 -2.51 -12.41
C ARG A 57 -0.04 -2.43 -11.09
N HIS A 58 -1.34 -2.14 -11.20
CA HIS A 58 -2.29 -2.19 -10.10
C HIS A 58 -2.96 -3.56 -10.14
N VAL A 59 -2.80 -4.34 -9.08
CA VAL A 59 -3.27 -5.73 -9.00
C VAL A 59 -4.29 -5.82 -7.87
N PRO A 60 -5.59 -5.83 -8.19
CA PRO A 60 -6.63 -6.11 -7.20
C PRO A 60 -6.34 -7.45 -6.50
N GLY A 61 -6.65 -7.56 -5.20
CA GLY A 61 -6.39 -8.78 -4.44
C GLY A 61 -7.01 -10.03 -5.08
N ALA A 62 -8.22 -9.88 -5.64
CA ALA A 62 -8.92 -10.94 -6.37
C ALA A 62 -8.19 -11.41 -7.66
N ALA A 63 -7.32 -10.57 -8.23
CA ALA A 63 -6.52 -10.88 -9.42
C ALA A 63 -5.04 -11.20 -9.08
N ALA A 64 -4.65 -11.10 -7.81
CA ALA A 64 -3.27 -11.31 -7.39
C ALA A 64 -2.91 -12.80 -7.41
N THR A 65 -1.82 -13.12 -8.10
CA THR A 65 -1.28 -14.48 -8.21
C THR A 65 -0.36 -14.81 -7.04
N ASP A 66 -0.04 -16.09 -6.83
CA ASP A 66 0.98 -16.50 -5.84
C ASP A 66 2.35 -15.85 -6.12
N ALA A 67 2.68 -15.59 -7.39
CA ALA A 67 3.89 -14.89 -7.79
C ALA A 67 3.89 -13.43 -7.29
N ASP A 68 2.75 -12.74 -7.37
CA ASP A 68 2.59 -11.38 -6.86
C ASP A 68 2.79 -11.34 -5.33
N TRP A 69 2.19 -12.28 -4.59
CA TRP A 69 2.36 -12.38 -3.13
C TRP A 69 3.78 -12.68 -2.71
N ARG A 70 4.47 -13.59 -3.42
CA ARG A 70 5.90 -13.88 -3.18
C ARG A 70 6.78 -12.67 -3.48
N PHE A 71 6.48 -11.94 -4.56
CA PHE A 71 7.20 -10.72 -4.91
C PHE A 71 7.03 -9.65 -3.83
N PHE A 72 5.79 -9.38 -3.43
CA PHE A 72 5.49 -8.44 -2.36
C PHE A 72 6.19 -8.82 -1.04
N HIS A 73 6.10 -10.09 -0.62
CA HIS A 73 6.76 -10.56 0.59
C HIS A 73 8.29 -10.43 0.52
N ARG A 74 8.90 -10.59 -0.67
CA ARG A 74 10.32 -10.31 -0.88
C ARG A 74 10.61 -8.83 -0.64
N CYS A 75 9.85 -7.91 -1.24
CA CYS A 75 9.98 -6.47 -1.01
C CYS A 75 9.84 -6.12 0.48
N TYR A 76 8.79 -6.62 1.13
CA TYR A 76 8.56 -6.46 2.57
C TYR A 76 9.78 -6.87 3.40
N ARG A 77 10.31 -8.08 3.18
CA ARG A 77 11.50 -8.57 3.90
C ARG A 77 12.75 -7.73 3.62
N THR A 78 12.94 -7.26 2.39
CA THR A 78 14.07 -6.40 2.03
C THR A 78 14.00 -5.08 2.79
N THR A 79 12.84 -4.41 2.84
CA THR A 79 12.64 -3.17 3.61
C THR A 79 12.99 -3.37 5.09
N TYR A 80 12.57 -4.48 5.70
CA TYR A 80 12.94 -4.80 7.08
C TYR A 80 14.46 -4.92 7.28
N ARG A 81 15.15 -5.60 6.37
CA ARG A 81 16.61 -5.77 6.43
C ARG A 81 17.34 -4.44 6.29
N GLU A 82 16.90 -3.58 5.37
CA GLU A 82 17.47 -2.24 5.17
C GLU A 82 17.28 -1.34 6.41
N HIS A 83 16.19 -1.53 7.15
CA HIS A 83 15.90 -0.83 8.40
C HIS A 83 16.30 -1.62 9.66
N HIS A 84 17.20 -2.62 9.54
CA HIS A 84 17.77 -3.38 10.66
C HIS A 84 16.72 -3.98 11.62
N SER A 85 15.55 -4.36 11.08
CA SER A 85 14.40 -4.88 11.82
C SER A 85 14.05 -6.29 11.35
N SER A 86 13.30 -7.04 12.17
CA SER A 86 12.81 -8.38 11.80
C SER A 86 11.37 -8.34 11.26
N PRO A 87 11.10 -8.94 10.08
CA PRO A 87 9.75 -9.00 9.53
C PRO A 87 8.85 -9.81 10.47
N TYR A 88 7.73 -9.21 10.90
CA TYR A 88 6.79 -9.87 11.81
C TYR A 88 5.65 -10.61 11.08
N LEU A 89 5.40 -10.30 9.80
CA LEU A 89 4.46 -11.03 8.96
C LEU A 89 5.21 -11.97 8.01
N ASN A 90 4.69 -13.18 7.85
CA ASN A 90 5.23 -14.17 6.92
C ASN A 90 4.39 -14.22 5.62
N LEU A 91 4.86 -14.96 4.63
CA LEU A 91 4.16 -15.15 3.36
C LEU A 91 2.75 -15.73 3.54
N GLU A 92 2.57 -16.62 4.50
CA GLU A 92 1.29 -17.31 4.71
C GLU A 92 0.20 -16.35 5.21
N PHE A 93 0.57 -15.38 6.05
CA PHE A 93 -0.32 -14.29 6.42
C PHE A 93 -0.84 -13.55 5.18
N PHE A 94 0.06 -13.18 4.25
CA PHE A 94 -0.32 -12.43 3.05
C PHE A 94 -1.20 -13.25 2.10
N ARG A 95 -0.93 -14.56 1.98
CA ARG A 95 -1.79 -15.48 1.22
C ARG A 95 -3.18 -15.59 1.84
N GLN A 96 -3.23 -15.74 3.16
CA GLN A 96 -4.49 -15.89 3.88
C GLN A 96 -5.38 -14.66 3.69
N ILE A 97 -4.85 -13.46 3.88
CA ILE A 97 -5.64 -12.24 3.64
C ILE A 97 -6.03 -12.08 2.17
N GLY A 98 -5.17 -12.52 1.24
CA GLY A 98 -5.48 -12.56 -0.19
C GLY A 98 -6.64 -13.48 -0.53
N GLN A 99 -6.89 -14.51 0.26
CA GLN A 99 -8.02 -15.43 0.09
C GLN A 99 -9.28 -14.99 0.84
N THR A 100 -9.13 -14.43 2.04
CA THR A 100 -10.27 -14.14 2.93
C THR A 100 -10.85 -12.74 2.79
N MET A 101 -10.09 -11.79 2.22
CA MET A 101 -10.55 -10.43 1.96
C MET A 101 -9.96 -9.83 0.66
N PRO A 102 -10.00 -10.55 -0.48
CA PRO A 102 -9.39 -10.11 -1.74
C PRO A 102 -9.90 -8.74 -2.24
N GLU A 103 -11.15 -8.40 -1.95
CA GLU A 103 -11.81 -7.14 -2.30
C GLU A 103 -11.25 -5.93 -1.53
N ASN A 104 -10.61 -6.17 -0.39
CA ASN A 104 -10.02 -5.13 0.44
C ASN A 104 -8.53 -4.91 0.19
N LEU A 105 -7.95 -5.57 -0.82
CA LEU A 105 -6.51 -5.53 -1.06
C LEU A 105 -6.18 -4.99 -2.45
N LEU A 106 -5.16 -4.15 -2.50
CA LEU A 106 -4.56 -3.68 -3.75
C LEU A 106 -3.03 -3.76 -3.64
N LEU A 107 -2.42 -4.55 -4.53
CA LEU A 107 -0.98 -4.51 -4.74
C LEU A 107 -0.66 -3.49 -5.83
N VAL A 108 0.35 -2.67 -5.58
CA VAL A 108 0.99 -1.86 -6.61
C VAL A 108 2.38 -2.43 -6.82
N ILE A 109 2.70 -2.80 -8.06
CA ILE A 109 4.00 -3.37 -8.44
C ILE A 109 4.65 -2.42 -9.45
N ALA A 110 5.87 -1.99 -9.14
CA ALA A 110 6.67 -1.14 -10.00
C ALA A 110 7.67 -1.99 -10.76
N SER A 111 7.77 -1.76 -12.07
CA SER A 111 8.65 -2.51 -12.97
C SER A 111 9.55 -1.57 -13.77
N ARG A 112 10.77 -2.01 -14.08
CA ARG A 112 11.71 -1.31 -14.97
C ARG A 112 12.37 -2.33 -15.88
N ASP A 113 12.40 -2.06 -17.18
CA ASP A 113 12.96 -2.97 -18.20
C ASP A 113 12.36 -4.38 -18.13
N GLY A 114 11.05 -4.47 -17.87
CA GLY A 114 10.32 -5.75 -17.74
C GLY A 114 10.55 -6.50 -16.42
N ASN A 115 11.34 -5.94 -15.49
CA ASN A 115 11.62 -6.56 -14.19
C ASN A 115 10.89 -5.84 -13.07
N ASP A 116 10.21 -6.58 -12.20
CA ASP A 116 9.60 -6.03 -11.01
C ASP A 116 10.67 -5.65 -9.98
N ILE A 117 10.63 -4.40 -9.50
CA ILE A 117 11.66 -3.81 -8.63
C ILE A 117 11.15 -3.37 -7.25
N ALA A 118 9.86 -3.05 -7.12
CA ALA A 118 9.26 -2.63 -5.86
C ALA A 118 7.77 -2.97 -5.79
N SER A 119 7.23 -3.12 -4.58
CA SER A 119 5.79 -3.29 -4.37
C SER A 119 5.30 -2.61 -3.10
N ALA A 120 4.04 -2.20 -3.12
CA ALA A 120 3.28 -1.75 -1.96
C ALA A 120 1.97 -2.53 -1.86
N LEU A 121 1.50 -2.76 -0.63
CA LEU A 121 0.20 -3.33 -0.32
C LEU A 121 -0.65 -2.24 0.33
N LEU A 122 -1.84 -2.01 -0.23
CA LEU A 122 -2.85 -1.13 0.33
C LEU A 122 -4.02 -1.97 0.80
N VAL A 123 -4.53 -1.65 2.00
CA VAL A 123 -5.81 -2.14 2.49
C VAL A 123 -6.84 -1.05 2.20
N ILE A 124 -7.84 -1.38 1.39
CA ILE A 124 -8.87 -0.46 0.92
C ILE A 124 -10.23 -0.88 1.48
N ASP A 125 -11.06 0.09 1.82
CA ASP A 125 -12.47 -0.16 2.11
C ASP A 125 -13.29 0.17 0.85
N MET A 126 -14.27 -0.68 0.55
CA MET A 126 -15.21 -0.52 -0.55
C MET A 126 -16.48 0.21 -0.09
N ARG A 127 -16.62 0.46 1.21
CA ARG A 127 -17.70 1.27 1.78
C ARG A 127 -17.32 2.76 1.75
N PRO A 128 -18.24 3.63 1.31
CA PRO A 128 -18.02 5.08 1.23
C PRO A 128 -17.90 5.75 2.61
#